data_AF-A0A961QFC6-F1
#
_entry.id   AF-A0A961QFC6-F1
#
_cell.length_a   1.000
_cell.length_b   1.000
_cell.length_c   1.000
_cell.angle_alpha   90.00
_cell.angle_beta   90.00
_cell.angle_gamma   90.00
#
_symmetry.space_group_name_H-M   'P 1'
#
loop_
_entity.id
_entity.type
_entity.pdbx_description
1 polymer ?
#
loop_
_entity_poly.entity_id
_entity_poly.type
_entity_poly.pdbx_seq_one_letter_code
_entity_poly.pdbx_strand_id
1 'polypeptide(L)'
;MDFNDIPGWFMPIDQAAFAWVLQFQNRTQPVGGLVELGVYKGKSAVLIGNHLRAGEVFTACDLFDDIETAPEADAGEQKFFRTKALTQAEFERNYLSFHKELPRVVRGPTSTITRHVPPGSARFVHIDAGHTYKLVREDTASARQLLRDGGVVVFDDYRKAGAPGCMAAVWEAVLNDGLKPFAITEFKLYGTWGDPAPYQAEIVARAAEAGWCRAEAPVPVRDVPIVYLHRKG
;
A
#
# COMPACT_ATOMS: atom_id res chain seq x y z
N MET A 1 2.53 -23.37 -6.18
CA MET A 1 3.28 -22.11 -6.29
C MET A 1 3.55 -21.65 -4.88
N ASP A 2 4.80 -21.34 -4.54
CA ASP A 2 5.11 -20.78 -3.22
C ASP A 2 5.00 -19.25 -3.27
N PHE A 3 4.64 -18.62 -2.14
CA PHE A 3 4.45 -17.17 -2.08
C PHE A 3 5.72 -16.40 -2.49
N ASN A 4 6.90 -16.96 -2.19
CA ASN A 4 8.17 -16.36 -2.54
C ASN A 4 8.46 -16.38 -4.04
N ASP A 5 7.80 -17.26 -4.81
CA ASP A 5 7.95 -17.37 -6.27
C ASP A 5 7.26 -16.23 -7.01
N ILE A 6 6.29 -15.55 -6.39
CA ILE A 6 5.64 -14.39 -6.98
C ILE A 6 6.68 -13.27 -7.11
N PRO A 7 6.98 -12.76 -8.33
CA PRO A 7 7.93 -11.66 -8.47
C PRO A 7 7.35 -10.37 -7.89
N GLY A 8 8.18 -9.61 -7.18
CA GLY A 8 7.78 -8.32 -6.59
C GLY A 8 8.68 -7.93 -5.42
N TRP A 9 8.64 -6.65 -5.05
CA TRP A 9 9.43 -6.05 -3.97
C TRP A 9 8.60 -5.90 -2.70
N PHE A 10 8.46 -6.99 -1.95
CA PHE A 10 7.70 -6.98 -0.71
C PHE A 10 8.47 -7.70 0.39
N MET A 11 9.20 -6.93 1.20
CA MET A 11 10.15 -7.48 2.18
C MET A 11 9.42 -8.11 3.36
N PRO A 12 10.02 -9.10 4.07
CA PRO A 12 9.38 -9.73 5.23
C PRO A 12 8.90 -8.75 6.32
N ILE A 13 9.62 -7.64 6.52
CA ILE A 13 9.21 -6.60 7.47
C ILE A 13 7.94 -5.86 7.03
N ASP A 14 7.80 -5.60 5.74
CA ASP A 14 6.60 -4.96 5.15
C ASP A 14 5.42 -5.92 5.18
N GLN A 15 5.66 -7.20 4.88
CA GLN A 15 4.65 -8.26 4.98
C GLN A 15 4.07 -8.34 6.40
N ALA A 16 4.95 -8.32 7.40
CA ALA A 16 4.55 -8.33 8.80
C ALA A 16 3.73 -7.09 9.18
N ALA A 17 4.20 -5.90 8.80
CA ALA A 17 3.49 -4.65 9.06
C ALA A 17 2.10 -4.60 8.40
N PHE A 18 1.96 -5.05 7.15
CA PHE A 18 0.65 -5.15 6.48
C PHE A 18 -0.26 -6.09 7.24
N ALA A 19 0.23 -7.30 7.55
CA ALA A 19 -0.56 -8.29 8.24
C ALA A 19 -1.04 -7.78 9.60
N TRP A 20 -0.17 -7.15 10.39
CA TRP A 20 -0.52 -6.60 11.70
C TRP A 20 -1.55 -5.49 11.62
N VAL A 21 -1.38 -4.53 10.70
CA VAL A 21 -2.36 -3.45 10.50
C VAL A 21 -3.71 -4.02 10.06
N LEU A 22 -3.72 -4.91 9.07
CA LEU A 22 -4.96 -5.49 8.54
C LEU A 22 -5.65 -6.41 9.56
N GLN A 23 -4.89 -7.20 10.34
CA GLN A 23 -5.42 -8.02 11.44
C GLN A 23 -6.01 -7.14 12.55
N PHE A 24 -5.35 -6.04 12.91
CA PHE A 24 -5.88 -5.09 13.88
C PHE A 24 -7.19 -4.48 13.41
N GLN A 25 -7.27 -4.02 12.16
CA GLN A 25 -8.52 -3.54 11.58
C GLN A 25 -9.61 -4.61 11.55
N ASN A 26 -9.27 -5.87 11.24
CA ASN A 26 -10.22 -6.98 11.24
C ASN A 26 -10.83 -7.23 12.63
N ARG A 27 -10.03 -7.08 13.70
CA ARG A 27 -10.44 -7.29 15.09
C ARG A 27 -11.22 -6.12 15.70
N THR A 28 -10.91 -4.88 15.29
CA THR A 28 -11.32 -3.68 16.05
C THR A 28 -12.20 -2.71 15.28
N GLN A 29 -12.31 -2.84 13.96
CA GLN A 29 -13.02 -1.87 13.15
C GLN A 29 -14.16 -2.48 12.32
N PRO A 30 -15.16 -1.68 11.93
CA PRO A 30 -16.23 -2.12 11.04
C PRO A 30 -15.71 -2.66 9.70
N VAL A 31 -16.55 -3.34 8.93
CA VAL A 31 -16.23 -3.75 7.55
C VAL A 31 -15.88 -2.53 6.67
N GLY A 32 -14.95 -2.70 5.75
CA GLY A 32 -14.53 -1.67 4.79
C GLY A 32 -13.66 -2.27 3.70
N GLY A 33 -13.77 -1.73 2.48
CA GLY A 33 -13.05 -2.23 1.32
C GLY A 33 -11.53 -2.14 1.45
N LEU A 34 -10.85 -2.94 0.65
CA LEU A 34 -9.40 -2.91 0.47
C LEU A 34 -9.10 -2.35 -0.92
N VAL A 35 -8.06 -1.54 -1.06
CA VAL A 35 -7.64 -0.99 -2.35
C VAL A 35 -6.13 -1.12 -2.49
N GLU A 36 -5.68 -1.55 -3.66
CA GLU A 36 -4.27 -1.49 -4.06
C GLU A 36 -4.15 -0.81 -5.41
N LEU A 37 -3.29 0.21 -5.48
CA LEU A 37 -2.93 0.96 -6.66
C LEU A 37 -1.50 0.57 -7.04
N GLY A 38 -1.32 -0.07 -8.19
CA GLY A 38 -0.04 -0.72 -8.54
C GLY A 38 0.06 -2.08 -7.89
N VAL A 39 -0.21 -3.12 -8.68
CA VAL A 39 -0.40 -4.50 -8.21
C VAL A 39 0.72 -5.39 -8.73
N TYR A 40 1.30 -5.01 -9.88
CA TYR A 40 2.32 -5.77 -10.58
C TYR A 40 1.88 -7.23 -10.76
N LYS A 41 2.64 -8.19 -10.24
CA LYS A 41 2.37 -9.63 -10.32
C LYS A 41 1.67 -10.19 -9.07
N GLY A 42 1.19 -9.32 -8.17
CA GLY A 42 0.24 -9.66 -7.11
C GLY A 42 0.82 -10.07 -5.76
N LYS A 43 2.11 -9.82 -5.49
CA LYS A 43 2.74 -10.30 -4.25
C LYS A 43 2.13 -9.68 -3.00
N SER A 44 1.99 -8.36 -2.98
CA SER A 44 1.29 -7.62 -1.92
C SER A 44 -0.21 -7.89 -1.94
N ALA A 45 -0.83 -7.91 -3.13
CA ALA A 45 -2.24 -8.25 -3.33
C ALA A 45 -2.64 -9.56 -2.64
N VAL A 46 -1.85 -10.62 -2.80
CA VAL A 46 -2.10 -11.93 -2.16
C VAL A 46 -2.15 -11.79 -0.64
N LEU A 47 -1.24 -11.02 -0.04
CA LEU A 47 -1.25 -10.79 1.41
C LEU A 47 -2.45 -9.94 1.83
N ILE A 48 -2.75 -8.86 1.11
CA ILE A 48 -3.93 -8.01 1.36
C ILE A 48 -5.21 -8.86 1.31
N GLY A 49 -5.34 -9.72 0.30
CA GLY A 49 -6.45 -10.65 0.10
C GLY A 49 -6.66 -11.62 1.26
N ASN A 50 -5.60 -12.03 1.96
CA ASN A 50 -5.71 -12.90 3.15
C ASN A 50 -6.52 -12.26 4.29
N HIS A 51 -6.70 -10.94 4.26
CA HIS A 51 -7.39 -10.17 5.28
C HIS A 51 -8.76 -9.66 4.83
N LEU A 52 -9.22 -10.00 3.63
CA LEU A 52 -10.55 -9.66 3.12
C LEU A 52 -11.63 -10.37 3.95
N ARG A 53 -12.60 -9.62 4.47
CA ARG A 53 -13.72 -10.15 5.25
C ARG A 53 -14.97 -10.33 4.38
N ALA A 54 -15.89 -11.16 4.86
CA ALA A 54 -17.21 -11.29 4.24
C ALA A 54 -17.91 -9.92 4.16
N GLY A 55 -18.46 -9.58 3.00
CA GLY A 55 -19.11 -8.30 2.73
C GLY A 55 -18.16 -7.16 2.35
N GLU A 56 -16.85 -7.38 2.35
CA GLU A 56 -15.87 -6.41 1.83
C GLU A 56 -15.56 -6.68 0.35
N VAL A 57 -15.07 -5.67 -0.35
CA VAL A 57 -14.54 -5.78 -1.71
C VAL A 57 -13.06 -5.38 -1.68
N PHE A 58 -12.19 -6.23 -2.21
CA PHE A 58 -10.82 -5.84 -2.56
C PHE A 58 -10.80 -5.37 -4.01
N THR A 59 -10.32 -4.15 -4.25
CA THR A 59 -10.13 -3.58 -5.59
C THR A 59 -8.64 -3.44 -5.88
N ALA A 60 -8.17 -4.07 -6.95
CA ALA A 60 -6.78 -4.05 -7.39
C ALA A 60 -6.70 -3.30 -8.73
N CYS A 61 -5.93 -2.21 -8.80
CA CYS A 61 -5.88 -1.34 -9.96
C CYS A 61 -4.46 -1.21 -10.50
N ASP A 62 -4.27 -1.49 -11.79
CA ASP A 62 -2.98 -1.41 -12.46
C ASP A 62 -3.21 -1.19 -13.97
N LEU A 63 -2.20 -0.66 -14.67
CA LEU A 63 -2.19 -0.60 -16.13
C LEU A 63 -1.92 -1.96 -16.77
N PHE A 64 -1.24 -2.86 -16.05
CA PHE A 64 -0.86 -4.19 -16.52
C PHE A 64 -0.19 -4.15 -17.90
N ASP A 65 -0.79 -4.81 -18.89
CA ASP A 65 -0.28 -4.92 -20.26
C ASP A 65 -0.19 -3.54 -20.95
N ASP A 66 -0.94 -2.54 -20.47
CA ASP A 66 -0.96 -1.19 -21.07
C ASP A 66 0.20 -0.31 -20.57
N ILE A 67 0.93 -0.72 -19.52
CA ILE A 67 1.93 0.12 -18.84
C ILE A 67 3.05 0.61 -19.77
N GLU A 68 3.32 -0.12 -20.86
CA GLU A 68 4.41 0.21 -21.80
C GLU A 68 4.05 1.34 -22.77
N THR A 69 2.76 1.60 -22.96
CA THR A 69 2.25 2.57 -23.96
C THR A 69 1.26 3.58 -23.39
N ALA A 70 0.73 3.35 -22.18
CA ALA A 70 -0.20 4.25 -21.52
C ALA A 70 0.46 5.63 -21.28
N PRO A 71 -0.16 6.73 -21.75
CA PRO A 71 0.37 8.08 -21.54
C PRO A 71 0.37 8.52 -20.07
N GLU A 72 -0.40 7.84 -19.21
CA GLU A 72 -0.44 8.07 -17.77
C GLU A 72 0.77 7.48 -17.02
N ALA A 73 1.46 6.49 -17.60
CA ALA A 73 2.71 5.96 -17.05
C ALA A 73 3.88 6.89 -17.40
N ASP A 74 4.84 7.07 -16.49
CA ASP A 74 6.02 7.85 -16.80
C ASP A 74 7.00 7.09 -17.73
N ALA A 75 7.82 7.82 -18.47
CA ALA A 75 8.72 7.22 -19.47
C ALA A 75 9.76 6.26 -18.86
N GLY A 76 10.17 6.50 -17.61
CA GLY A 76 11.04 5.62 -16.83
C GLY A 76 10.34 4.31 -16.50
N GLU A 77 9.09 4.36 -16.05
CA GLU A 77 8.24 3.18 -15.80
C GLU A 77 7.99 2.38 -17.08
N GLN A 78 7.55 3.03 -18.16
CA GLN A 78 7.36 2.39 -19.47
C GLN A 78 8.63 1.63 -19.89
N LYS A 79 9.80 2.27 -19.76
CA LYS A 79 11.08 1.64 -20.10
C LYS A 79 11.42 0.48 -19.17
N PHE A 80 11.16 0.61 -17.87
CA PHE A 80 11.44 -0.42 -16.88
C PHE A 80 10.60 -1.68 -17.13
N PHE A 81 9.31 -1.53 -17.41
CA PHE A 81 8.37 -2.65 -17.52
C PHE A 81 8.42 -3.41 -18.84
N ARG A 82 8.97 -2.83 -19.92
CA ARG A 82 9.24 -3.52 -21.21
C ARG A 82 9.98 -4.86 -21.09
N THR A 83 10.76 -5.03 -20.02
CA THR A 83 11.55 -6.26 -19.80
C THR A 83 10.95 -7.20 -18.75
N LYS A 84 9.78 -6.85 -18.20
CA LYS A 84 9.14 -7.57 -17.07
C LYS A 84 7.97 -8.45 -17.50
N ALA A 85 7.48 -8.27 -18.74
CA ALA A 85 6.32 -8.97 -19.30
C ALA A 85 5.12 -8.93 -18.34
N LEU A 86 4.81 -7.73 -17.82
CA LEU A 86 3.69 -7.54 -16.90
C LEU A 86 2.37 -7.71 -17.66
N THR A 87 1.55 -8.67 -17.23
CA THR A 87 0.23 -8.91 -17.81
C THR A 87 -0.80 -9.10 -16.71
N GLN A 88 -2.04 -8.69 -16.96
CA GLN A 88 -3.16 -8.92 -16.04
C GLN A 88 -3.35 -10.43 -15.79
N ALA A 89 -3.21 -11.24 -16.83
CA ALA A 89 -3.35 -12.69 -16.72
C ALA A 89 -2.31 -13.34 -15.80
N GLU A 90 -1.08 -12.81 -15.74
CA GLU A 90 -0.07 -13.30 -14.79
C GLU A 90 -0.42 -12.95 -13.35
N PHE A 91 -0.85 -11.71 -13.10
CA PHE A 91 -1.38 -11.31 -11.80
C PHE A 91 -2.53 -12.22 -11.36
N GLU A 92 -3.53 -12.44 -12.22
CA GLU A 92 -4.70 -13.26 -11.90
C GLU A 92 -4.31 -14.71 -11.59
N ARG A 93 -3.43 -15.32 -12.38
CA ARG A 93 -2.92 -16.69 -12.11
C ARG A 93 -2.18 -16.78 -10.78
N ASN A 94 -1.33 -15.81 -10.48
CA ASN A 94 -0.60 -15.77 -9.22
C ASN A 94 -1.57 -15.63 -8.05
N TYR A 95 -2.51 -14.69 -8.14
CA TYR A 95 -3.49 -14.45 -7.08
C TYR A 95 -4.38 -15.68 -6.82
N LEU A 96 -4.90 -16.31 -7.89
CA LEU A 96 -5.74 -17.51 -7.80
C LEU A 96 -4.99 -18.76 -7.32
N SER A 97 -3.66 -18.73 -7.28
CA SER A 97 -2.88 -19.81 -6.66
C SER A 97 -2.98 -19.80 -5.13
N PHE A 98 -3.45 -18.70 -4.53
CA PHE A 98 -3.61 -18.53 -3.08
C PHE A 98 -5.05 -18.25 -2.66
N HIS A 99 -5.89 -17.75 -3.56
CA HIS A 99 -7.27 -17.35 -3.31
C HIS A 99 -8.25 -18.04 -4.27
N LYS A 100 -9.50 -18.23 -3.82
CA LYS A 100 -10.53 -18.90 -4.64
C LYS A 100 -11.16 -18.01 -5.70
N GLU A 101 -11.16 -16.70 -5.47
CA GLU A 101 -11.84 -15.71 -6.30
C GLU A 101 -10.92 -14.51 -6.50
N LEU A 102 -11.01 -13.86 -7.66
CA LEU A 102 -10.25 -12.65 -7.95
C LEU A 102 -10.78 -11.46 -7.15
N PRO A 103 -9.93 -10.47 -6.83
CA PRO A 103 -10.44 -9.16 -6.43
C PRO A 103 -11.16 -8.51 -7.61
N ARG A 104 -11.82 -7.36 -7.35
CA ARG A 104 -12.24 -6.47 -8.43
C ARG A 104 -11.01 -5.91 -9.12
N VAL A 105 -10.68 -6.42 -10.30
CA VAL A 105 -9.56 -5.93 -11.11
C VAL A 105 -10.01 -4.73 -11.92
N VAL A 106 -9.31 -3.60 -11.76
CA VAL A 106 -9.48 -2.39 -12.56
C VAL A 106 -8.22 -2.21 -13.41
N ARG A 107 -8.29 -2.62 -14.68
CA ARG A 107 -7.22 -2.34 -15.63
C ARG A 107 -7.37 -0.92 -16.14
N GLY A 108 -6.42 -0.06 -15.79
CA GLY A 108 -6.43 1.35 -16.14
C GLY A 108 -5.59 2.22 -15.21
N PRO A 109 -5.49 3.53 -15.49
CA PRO A 109 -4.73 4.45 -14.66
C PRO A 109 -5.40 4.62 -13.29
N THR A 110 -4.58 4.72 -12.24
CA THR A 110 -5.04 4.80 -10.85
C THR A 110 -5.86 6.04 -10.57
N SER A 111 -5.71 7.10 -11.37
CA SER A 111 -6.55 8.31 -11.34
C SER A 111 -8.04 8.05 -11.54
N THR A 112 -8.44 6.88 -12.07
CA THR A 112 -9.85 6.52 -12.22
C THR A 112 -10.43 5.73 -11.05
N ILE A 113 -9.64 5.40 -10.01
CA ILE A 113 -10.06 4.50 -8.93
C ILE A 113 -11.34 4.95 -8.20
N THR A 114 -11.54 6.27 -8.09
CA THR A 114 -12.71 6.88 -7.43
C THR A 114 -14.04 6.58 -8.14
N ARG A 115 -14.00 6.07 -9.37
CA ARG A 115 -15.19 5.57 -10.11
C ARG A 115 -15.57 4.15 -9.70
N HIS A 116 -14.65 3.40 -9.08
CA HIS A 116 -14.80 1.97 -8.78
C HIS A 116 -14.96 1.69 -7.29
N VAL A 117 -14.56 2.63 -6.44
CA VAL A 117 -14.63 2.51 -4.98
C VAL A 117 -15.43 3.70 -4.43
N PRO A 118 -16.52 3.48 -3.68
CA PRO A 118 -17.27 4.57 -3.09
C PRO A 118 -16.43 5.40 -2.09
N PRO A 119 -16.64 6.72 -2.00
CA PRO A 119 -15.99 7.56 -0.99
C PRO A 119 -16.24 7.06 0.44
N GLY A 120 -15.24 7.13 1.31
CA GLY A 120 -15.36 6.72 2.71
C GLY A 120 -15.71 5.25 2.94
N SER A 121 -15.51 4.37 1.94
CA SER A 121 -15.87 2.95 2.03
C SER A 121 -14.66 2.03 2.26
N ALA A 122 -13.45 2.49 1.95
CA ALA A 122 -12.23 1.72 2.15
C ALA A 122 -11.69 1.86 3.58
N ARG A 123 -11.11 0.79 4.12
CA ARG A 123 -10.34 0.83 5.38
C ARG A 123 -8.84 0.80 5.14
N PHE A 124 -8.39 0.34 3.99
CA PHE A 124 -6.97 0.19 3.67
C PHE A 124 -6.74 0.51 2.20
N VAL A 125 -5.78 1.39 1.92
CA VAL A 125 -5.33 1.74 0.57
C VAL A 125 -3.81 1.60 0.51
N HIS A 126 -3.29 0.80 -0.42
CA HIS A 126 -1.87 0.72 -0.74
C HIS A 126 -1.58 1.47 -2.04
N ILE A 127 -0.59 2.37 -2.03
CA ILE A 127 -0.13 3.16 -3.17
C ILE A 127 1.28 2.71 -3.54
N ASP A 128 1.40 2.00 -4.66
CA ASP A 128 2.62 1.39 -5.22
C ASP A 128 2.58 1.40 -6.77
N ALA A 129 1.94 2.42 -7.34
CA ALA A 129 1.80 2.59 -8.79
C ALA A 129 2.92 3.47 -9.35
N GLY A 130 2.57 4.69 -9.77
CA GLY A 130 3.47 5.66 -10.35
C GLY A 130 4.41 6.30 -9.33
N HIS A 131 5.68 6.53 -9.68
CA HIS A 131 6.68 7.11 -8.75
C HIS A 131 6.96 8.61 -8.94
N THR A 132 6.25 9.26 -9.87
CA THR A 132 6.37 10.71 -10.07
C THR A 132 5.54 11.48 -9.04
N TYR A 133 5.97 12.70 -8.71
CA TYR A 133 5.25 13.56 -7.77
C TYR A 133 3.77 13.75 -8.13
N LYS A 134 3.47 13.99 -9.42
CA LYS A 134 2.10 14.22 -9.88
C LYS A 134 1.22 12.99 -9.62
N LEU A 135 1.71 11.80 -9.98
CA LEU A 135 0.97 10.55 -9.86
C LEU A 135 0.73 10.21 -8.38
N VAL A 136 1.77 10.25 -7.54
CA VAL A 136 1.63 9.96 -6.10
C VAL A 136 0.70 10.95 -5.42
N ARG A 137 0.76 12.25 -5.76
CA ARG A 137 -0.15 13.25 -5.18
C ARG A 137 -1.61 12.99 -5.58
N GLU A 138 -1.86 12.60 -6.83
CA GLU A 138 -3.21 12.26 -7.32
C GLU A 138 -3.76 10.98 -6.66
N ASP A 139 -2.92 9.96 -6.51
CA ASP A 139 -3.27 8.72 -5.77
C ASP A 139 -3.51 9.00 -4.30
N THR A 140 -2.73 9.90 -3.68
CA THR A 140 -2.93 10.33 -2.28
C THR A 140 -4.27 11.03 -2.09
N ALA A 141 -4.65 11.92 -3.02
CA ALA A 141 -5.93 12.61 -2.99
C ALA A 141 -7.10 11.60 -3.14
N SER A 142 -6.95 10.63 -4.05
CA SER A 142 -7.90 9.53 -4.20
C SER A 142 -8.01 8.71 -2.92
N ALA A 143 -6.89 8.29 -2.32
CA ALA A 143 -6.88 7.53 -1.07
C ALA A 143 -7.59 8.28 0.06
N ARG A 144 -7.37 9.60 0.19
CA ARG A 144 -8.06 10.43 1.17
C ARG A 144 -9.57 10.44 0.99
N GLN A 145 -10.06 10.45 -0.25
CA GLN A 145 -11.49 10.38 -0.55
C GLN A 145 -12.09 8.99 -0.29
N LEU A 146 -11.33 7.93 -0.61
CA LEU A 146 -11.80 6.54 -0.50
C LEU A 146 -11.80 6.03 0.94
N LEU A 147 -10.84 6.46 1.75
CA LEU A 147 -10.70 6.00 3.12
C LEU A 147 -11.78 6.58 4.01
N ARG A 148 -12.37 5.73 4.83
CA ARG A 148 -13.20 6.14 5.97
C ARG A 148 -12.34 6.75 7.07
N ASP A 149 -13.01 7.33 8.06
CA ASP A 149 -12.37 7.76 9.30
C ASP A 149 -11.63 6.61 9.99
N GLY A 150 -10.35 6.85 10.31
CA GLY A 150 -9.47 5.82 10.87
C GLY A 150 -9.02 4.75 9.87
N GLY A 151 -9.25 4.93 8.57
CA GLY A 151 -8.63 4.12 7.53
C GLY A 151 -7.12 4.37 7.40
N VAL A 152 -6.41 3.42 6.80
CA VAL A 152 -4.96 3.46 6.62
C VAL A 152 -4.61 3.61 5.15
N VAL A 153 -3.66 4.51 4.87
CA VAL A 153 -2.93 4.57 3.60
C VAL A 153 -1.50 4.07 3.83
N VAL A 154 -0.99 3.30 2.88
CA VAL A 154 0.41 2.84 2.86
C VAL A 154 1.04 3.26 1.55
N PHE A 155 2.21 3.89 1.63
CA PHE A 155 2.98 4.36 0.48
C PHE A 155 4.22 3.50 0.30
N ASP A 156 4.45 3.00 -0.91
CA ASP A 156 5.72 2.38 -1.28
C ASP A 156 6.77 3.43 -1.66
N ASP A 157 8.04 3.04 -1.57
CA ASP A 157 9.19 3.80 -2.03
C ASP A 157 9.31 5.26 -1.52
N TYR A 158 8.68 5.60 -0.40
CA TYR A 158 8.59 6.96 0.17
C TYR A 158 9.93 7.64 0.48
N ARG A 159 11.04 6.88 0.45
CA ARG A 159 12.43 7.35 0.64
C ARG A 159 13.42 6.81 -0.39
N LYS A 160 12.95 6.17 -1.47
CA LYS A 160 13.81 5.60 -2.51
C LYS A 160 14.52 6.70 -3.30
N ALA A 161 15.85 6.76 -3.24
CA ALA A 161 16.65 7.82 -3.86
C ALA A 161 16.32 8.10 -5.34
N GLY A 162 15.93 7.08 -6.10
CA GLY A 162 15.53 7.20 -7.51
C GLY A 162 14.11 7.75 -7.75
N ALA A 163 13.31 7.95 -6.70
CA ALA A 163 11.93 8.43 -6.76
C ALA A 163 11.70 9.66 -5.86
N PRO A 164 12.48 10.76 -5.99
CA PRO A 164 12.33 11.94 -5.13
C PRO A 164 10.95 12.60 -5.26
N GLY A 165 10.26 12.42 -6.39
CA GLY A 165 8.89 12.89 -6.58
C GLY A 165 7.89 12.20 -5.66
N CYS A 166 8.00 10.88 -5.48
CA CYS A 166 7.22 10.13 -4.50
C CYS A 166 7.44 10.68 -3.09
N MET A 167 8.70 10.83 -2.67
CA MET A 167 9.02 11.39 -1.35
C MET A 167 8.35 12.75 -1.14
N ALA A 168 8.49 13.66 -2.12
CA ALA A 168 7.93 15.00 -2.03
C ALA A 168 6.40 14.99 -1.88
N ALA A 169 5.70 14.13 -2.63
CA ALA A 169 4.25 14.03 -2.56
C ALA A 169 3.76 13.46 -1.22
N VAL A 170 4.43 12.42 -0.71
CA VAL A 170 4.09 11.84 0.61
C VAL A 170 4.29 12.86 1.71
N TRP A 171 5.42 13.57 1.73
CA TRP A 171 5.70 14.58 2.76
C TRP A 171 4.84 15.84 2.60
N GLU A 172 4.44 16.22 1.39
CA GLU A 172 3.42 17.25 1.17
C GLU A 172 2.11 16.90 1.88
N ALA A 173 1.64 15.65 1.73
CA ALA A 173 0.41 15.21 2.38
C ALA A 173 0.51 15.24 3.91
N VAL A 174 1.68 14.89 4.46
CA VAL A 174 1.95 14.98 5.90
C VAL A 174 1.94 16.43 6.38
N LEU A 175 2.61 17.33 5.66
CA LEU A 175 2.84 18.70 6.11
C LEU A 175 1.64 19.63 5.87
N ASN A 176 0.85 19.35 4.82
CA ASN A 176 -0.17 20.27 4.31
C ASN A 176 -1.58 19.68 4.31
N ASP A 177 -1.73 18.35 4.22
CA ASP A 177 -3.05 17.70 4.08
C ASP A 177 -3.52 16.95 5.34
N GLY A 178 -2.75 17.02 6.42
CA GLY A 178 -3.11 16.43 7.71
C GLY A 178 -2.96 14.91 7.79
N LEU A 179 -2.22 14.30 6.86
CA LEU A 179 -1.84 12.89 6.96
C LEU A 179 -0.93 12.71 8.18
N LYS A 180 -1.29 11.78 9.07
CA LYS A 180 -0.50 11.45 10.26
C LYS A 180 0.20 10.11 10.04
N PRO A 181 1.51 10.10 9.74
CA PRO A 181 2.26 8.85 9.69
C PRO A 181 2.32 8.26 11.09
N PHE A 182 2.18 6.93 11.18
CA PHE A 182 2.25 6.22 12.45
C PHE A 182 3.39 5.20 12.48
N ALA A 183 3.79 4.66 11.33
CA ALA A 183 4.91 3.75 11.22
C ALA A 183 5.63 3.91 9.88
N ILE A 184 6.92 3.55 9.87
CA ILE A 184 7.75 3.44 8.67
C ILE A 184 8.58 2.15 8.73
N THR A 185 8.83 1.57 7.56
CA THR A 185 9.91 0.60 7.33
C THR A 185 10.96 1.24 6.44
N GLU A 186 11.93 0.45 5.93
CA GLU A 186 12.89 0.95 4.94
C GLU A 186 12.20 1.39 3.65
N PHE A 187 11.13 0.71 3.23
CA PHE A 187 10.49 0.93 1.93
C PHE A 187 9.11 1.56 2.04
N LYS A 188 8.41 1.43 3.19
CA LYS A 188 7.01 1.84 3.29
C LYS A 188 6.73 2.84 4.40
N LEU A 189 5.81 3.76 4.15
CA LEU A 189 5.24 4.67 5.14
C LEU A 189 3.76 4.36 5.33
N TYR A 190 3.35 4.24 6.59
CA TYR A 190 1.97 3.95 6.99
C TYR A 190 1.39 5.18 7.67
N GLY A 191 0.21 5.61 7.22
CA GLY A 191 -0.45 6.80 7.76
C GLY A 191 -1.97 6.68 7.82
N THR A 192 -2.57 7.60 8.58
CA THR A 192 -4.01 7.78 8.67
C THR A 192 -4.34 9.27 8.78
N TRP A 193 -5.52 9.69 8.32
CA TRP A 193 -6.05 11.02 8.64
C TRP A 193 -6.77 11.06 10.00
N GLY A 194 -7.04 9.89 10.60
CA GLY A 194 -7.68 9.75 11.92
C GLY A 194 -6.71 9.86 13.09
N ASP A 195 -6.89 9.01 14.10
CA ASP A 195 -5.98 8.87 15.24
C ASP A 195 -4.91 7.80 14.95
N PRO A 196 -3.60 8.14 14.92
CA PRO A 196 -2.53 7.19 14.68
C PRO A 196 -2.22 6.29 15.89
N ALA A 197 -2.56 6.71 17.12
CA ALA A 197 -2.06 6.07 18.34
C ALA A 197 -2.38 4.57 18.46
N PRO A 198 -3.60 4.08 18.11
CA PRO A 198 -3.89 2.65 18.18
C PRO A 198 -3.01 1.80 17.25
N TYR A 199 -2.68 2.32 16.07
CA TYR A 199 -1.82 1.62 15.12
C TYR A 199 -0.37 1.56 15.59
N GLN A 200 0.12 2.62 16.23
CA GLN A 200 1.46 2.64 16.81
C GLN A 200 1.59 1.59 17.91
N ALA A 201 0.63 1.58 18.83
CA ALA A 201 0.59 0.62 19.92
C ALA A 201 0.56 -0.82 19.39
N GLU A 202 -0.25 -1.10 18.36
CA GLU A 202 -0.28 -2.41 17.72
C GLU A 202 1.07 -2.80 17.11
N ILE A 203 1.70 -1.94 16.29
CA ILE A 203 2.99 -2.23 15.66
C ILE A 203 4.07 -2.51 16.72
N VAL A 204 4.13 -1.69 17.77
CA VAL A 204 5.09 -1.88 18.87
C VAL A 204 4.86 -3.21 19.59
N ALA A 205 3.61 -3.53 19.92
CA ALA A 205 3.27 -4.78 20.60
C ALA A 205 3.60 -6.00 19.74
N ARG A 206 3.22 -5.98 18.45
CA ARG A 206 3.48 -7.09 17.52
C ARG A 206 4.98 -7.28 17.26
N ALA A 207 5.76 -6.20 17.14
CA ALA A 207 7.20 -6.27 16.99
C ALA A 207 7.87 -6.91 18.22
N ALA A 208 7.43 -6.54 19.43
CA ALA A 208 7.93 -7.12 20.68
C ALA A 208 7.63 -8.63 20.77
N GLU A 209 6.40 -9.04 20.43
CA GLU A 209 5.98 -10.44 20.44
C GLU A 209 6.69 -11.28 19.37
N ALA A 210 6.93 -10.73 18.19
CA ALA A 210 7.55 -11.44 17.07
C ALA A 210 9.01 -11.82 17.35
N GLY A 211 9.72 -11.05 18.17
CA GLY A 211 11.09 -11.37 18.62
C GLY A 211 12.20 -11.20 17.57
N TRP A 212 11.90 -11.13 16.27
CA TRP A 212 12.88 -11.01 15.17
C TRP A 212 13.03 -9.59 14.59
N CYS A 213 12.18 -8.65 14.99
CA CYS A 213 12.23 -7.25 14.59
C CYS A 213 12.11 -6.33 15.82
N ARG A 214 12.23 -5.02 15.60
CA ARG A 214 12.11 -4.00 16.65
C ARG A 214 11.41 -2.76 16.12
N ALA A 215 10.73 -2.10 17.05
CA ALA A 215 10.05 -0.83 16.86
C ALA A 215 10.80 0.23 17.68
N GLU A 216 11.37 1.22 17.01
CA GLU A 216 12.14 2.31 17.62
C GLU A 216 11.51 3.67 17.27
N ALA A 217 11.82 4.72 18.03
CA ALA A 217 11.44 6.08 17.65
C ALA A 217 12.49 6.64 16.68
N PRO A 218 12.13 7.01 15.43
CA PRO A 218 13.03 7.72 14.54
C PRO A 218 13.21 9.17 15.01
N VAL A 219 14.16 9.87 14.38
CA VAL A 219 14.27 11.33 14.55
C VAL A 219 12.94 11.96 14.13
N PRO A 220 12.29 12.74 15.00
CA PRO A 220 10.93 13.19 14.76
C PRO A 220 10.89 14.27 13.67
N VAL A 221 9.82 14.22 12.86
CA VAL A 221 9.46 15.31 11.97
C VAL A 221 8.42 16.16 12.72
N ARG A 222 8.86 17.30 13.27
CA ARG A 222 8.04 18.11 14.20
C ARG A 222 7.63 17.28 15.43
N ASP A 223 6.38 17.39 15.87
CA ASP A 223 5.82 16.63 17.00
C ASP A 223 5.11 15.33 16.56
N VAL A 224 5.42 14.82 15.37
CA VAL A 224 4.76 13.62 14.84
C VAL A 224 5.42 12.38 15.43
N PRO A 225 4.76 11.61 16.31
CA PRO A 225 5.31 10.34 16.77
C PRO A 225 5.22 9.37 15.59
N ILE A 226 6.33 8.74 15.21
CA ILE A 226 6.36 7.69 14.18
C ILE A 226 7.10 6.50 14.80
N VAL A 227 6.70 5.28 14.44
CA VAL A 227 7.45 4.07 14.80
C VAL A 227 8.31 3.65 13.61
N TYR A 228 9.63 3.52 13.80
CA TYR A 228 10.51 2.87 12.85
C TYR A 228 10.55 1.36 13.12
N LEU A 229 9.95 0.58 12.22
CA LEU A 229 9.90 -0.86 12.28
C LEU A 229 10.98 -1.47 11.36
N HIS A 230 11.87 -2.27 11.92
CA HIS A 230 12.96 -2.89 11.17
C HIS A 230 13.43 -4.22 11.78
N ARG A 231 14.13 -5.03 10.98
CA ARG A 231 14.69 -6.31 11.44
C ARG A 231 15.78 -6.09 12.50
N LYS A 232 15.89 -7.05 13.43
CA LYS A 232 17.11 -7.18 14.24
C LYS A 232 18.25 -7.63 13.30
N GLY A 233 19.43 -7.08 13.53
CA GLY A 233 20.65 -7.44 12.78
C GLY A 233 21.02 -8.91 12.96
#